data_AF-A0A7S2GUY8-F1
#
_entry.id   AF-A0A7S2GUY8-F1
#
_cell.length_a   1.000
_cell.length_b   1.000
_cell.length_c   1.000
_cell.angle_alpha   90.00
_cell.angle_beta   90.00
_cell.angle_gamma   90.00
#
_symmetry.space_group_name_H-M   'P 1'
#
loop_
_entity.id
_entity.type
_entity.pdbx_description
1 polymer ?
#
loop_
_entity_poly.entity_id
_entity_poly.type
_entity_poly.pdbx_seq_one_letter_code
_entity_poly.pdbx_strand_id
1 'polypeptide(L)'
;EPPAALVAPQLSLTPEAVTGLITKWTSESGVRSLERRLAQICRWAALRLQGIRMTGVATAERDQEREQALASCGPDDNGLITVDLQHLPHILGVELFEPDIAERLSIGVAMGLSVSSVGGQLLFIEATRTPGHGKLTITGQLGKVMTESVETALSLLRSRFIWKAGE
;
A
#
# COMPACT_ATOMS: atom_id res chain seq x y z
N GLU A 1 36.11 -18.07 -21.27
CA GLU A 1 36.37 -17.12 -20.17
C GLU A 1 35.11 -16.98 -19.32
N PRO A 2 35.21 -16.89 -17.99
CA PRO A 2 34.08 -16.40 -17.22
C PRO A 2 33.77 -14.96 -17.66
N PRO A 3 32.50 -14.56 -17.82
CA PRO A 3 32.17 -13.17 -18.12
C PRO A 3 32.76 -12.28 -17.03
N ALA A 4 33.31 -11.15 -17.48
CA ALA A 4 33.99 -10.14 -16.68
C ALA A 4 33.33 -9.92 -15.31
N ALA A 5 34.16 -9.82 -14.28
CA ALA A 5 33.79 -9.51 -12.91
C ALA A 5 32.70 -8.43 -12.87
N LEU A 6 31.72 -8.62 -11.98
CA LEU A 6 30.57 -7.73 -11.75
C LEU A 6 30.97 -6.27 -11.98
N VAL A 7 30.48 -5.71 -13.09
CA VAL A 7 30.57 -4.28 -13.41
C VAL A 7 30.17 -3.50 -12.16
N ALA A 8 30.89 -2.41 -11.87
CA ALA A 8 30.58 -1.52 -10.76
C ALA A 8 29.06 -1.25 -10.71
N PRO A 9 28.45 -1.14 -9.52
CA PRO A 9 27.00 -1.00 -9.39
C PRO A 9 26.52 0.18 -10.24
N GLN A 10 25.56 -0.09 -11.13
CA GLN A 10 25.00 0.91 -12.05
C GLN A 10 23.68 1.51 -11.54
N LEU A 11 23.15 0.94 -10.45
CA LEU A 11 21.91 1.38 -9.80
C LEU A 11 22.09 1.28 -8.28
N SER A 12 21.73 2.38 -7.60
CA SER A 12 21.62 2.47 -6.14
C SER A 12 20.24 2.98 -5.78
N LEU A 13 19.61 2.38 -4.76
CA LEU A 13 18.39 2.89 -4.16
C LEU A 13 18.69 3.42 -2.76
N THR A 14 18.20 4.61 -2.45
CA THR A 14 18.32 5.14 -1.09
C THR A 14 17.49 4.30 -0.11
N PRO A 15 17.87 4.24 1.18
CA PRO A 15 17.05 3.60 2.21
C PRO A 15 15.61 4.13 2.23
N GLU A 16 15.44 5.43 2.02
CA GLU A 16 14.15 6.12 1.95
C GLU A 16 13.31 5.62 0.77
N ALA A 17 13.93 5.42 -0.40
CA ALA A 17 13.26 4.82 -1.55
C ALA A 17 12.82 3.39 -1.25
N VAL A 18 13.67 2.57 -0.62
CA VAL A 18 13.32 1.18 -0.26
C VAL A 18 12.15 1.14 0.73
N THR A 19 12.20 1.96 1.78
CA THR A 19 11.09 2.08 2.74
C THR A 19 9.82 2.59 2.06
N GLY A 20 9.93 3.56 1.15
CA GLY A 20 8.82 4.05 0.34
C GLY A 20 8.20 2.96 -0.53
N LEU A 21 9.01 2.15 -1.21
CA LEU A 21 8.52 1.02 -2.00
C LEU A 21 7.69 0.05 -1.18
N ILE A 22 8.22 -0.33 -0.01
CA ILE A 22 7.56 -1.25 0.89
C ILE A 22 6.22 -0.68 1.37
N THR A 23 6.19 0.59 1.74
CA THR A 23 5.01 1.21 2.39
C THR A 23 3.95 1.71 1.41
N LYS A 24 4.34 2.21 0.23
CA LYS A 24 3.45 2.91 -0.71
C LYS A 24 3.14 2.13 -1.99
N TRP A 25 3.97 1.16 -2.39
CA TRP A 25 3.79 0.37 -3.62
C TRP A 25 3.62 -1.13 -3.41
N THR A 26 3.71 -1.60 -2.17
CA THR A 26 3.49 -3.00 -1.79
C THR A 26 2.58 -3.11 -0.56
N SER A 27 1.82 -4.19 -0.48
CA SER A 27 1.01 -4.53 0.70
C SER A 27 0.82 -6.04 0.73
N GLU A 28 1.81 -6.76 1.24
CA GLU A 28 1.80 -8.21 1.39
C GLU A 28 2.70 -8.65 2.54
N SER A 29 2.50 -9.89 3.00
CA SER A 29 3.33 -10.51 4.03
C SER A 29 4.67 -11.05 3.51
N GLY A 30 4.78 -11.23 2.19
CA GLY A 30 5.99 -11.68 1.50
C GLY A 30 6.75 -10.53 0.82
N VAL A 31 7.54 -10.88 -0.20
CA VAL A 31 8.34 -9.91 -0.97
C VAL A 31 8.20 -10.04 -2.49
N ARG A 32 7.20 -10.79 -2.97
CA ARG A 32 6.92 -10.98 -4.40
C ARG A 32 6.53 -9.67 -5.09
N SER A 33 5.69 -8.86 -4.46
CA SER A 33 5.32 -7.55 -4.97
C SER A 33 6.53 -6.63 -4.96
N LEU A 34 7.33 -6.63 -3.89
CA LEU A 34 8.57 -5.85 -3.79
C LEU A 34 9.56 -6.22 -4.89
N GLU A 35 9.78 -7.52 -5.12
CA GLU A 35 10.63 -8.03 -6.21
C GLU A 35 10.16 -7.52 -7.57
N ARG A 36 8.84 -7.55 -7.84
CA ARG A 36 8.27 -7.01 -9.09
C ARG A 36 8.52 -5.52 -9.24
N ARG A 37 8.40 -4.73 -8.16
CA ARG A 37 8.68 -3.27 -8.17
C ARG A 37 10.16 -2.99 -8.41
N LEU A 38 11.04 -3.70 -7.72
CA LEU A 38 12.49 -3.59 -7.94
C LEU A 38 12.85 -3.95 -9.39
N ALA A 39 12.27 -5.01 -9.95
CA ALA A 39 12.49 -5.38 -11.35
C ALA A 39 12.00 -4.31 -12.34
N GLN A 40 10.93 -3.56 -12.01
CA GLN A 40 10.49 -2.41 -12.82
C GLN A 40 11.52 -1.28 -12.79
N ILE A 41 12.07 -0.96 -11.62
CA ILE A 41 13.12 0.06 -11.47
C ILE A 41 14.39 -0.35 -12.20
N CYS A 42 14.81 -1.61 -12.08
CA CYS A 42 15.98 -2.12 -12.80
C CYS A 42 15.80 -2.01 -14.32
N ARG A 43 14.62 -2.37 -14.85
CA ARG A 43 14.33 -2.21 -16.29
C ARG A 43 14.36 -0.75 -16.72
N TRP A 44 13.78 0.13 -15.91
CA TRP A 44 13.81 1.57 -16.17
C TRP A 44 15.25 2.12 -16.17
N ALA A 45 16.06 1.76 -15.17
CA ALA A 45 17.45 2.20 -15.07
C ALA A 45 18.28 1.73 -16.28
N ALA A 46 18.08 0.48 -16.72
CA ALA A 46 18.74 -0.05 -17.91
C ALA A 46 18.39 0.75 -19.17
N LEU A 47 17.11 1.13 -19.36
CA LEU A 47 16.70 1.99 -20.47
C LEU A 47 17.33 3.39 -20.39
N ARG A 48 17.37 3.96 -19.18
CA ARG A 48 17.98 5.28 -18.93
C ARG A 48 19.47 5.31 -19.25
N LEU A 49 20.21 4.25 -18.91
CA LEU A 49 21.64 4.12 -19.26
C LEU A 49 21.87 4.05 -20.78
N GLN A 50 20.91 3.52 -21.54
CA GLN A 50 20.95 3.51 -23.00
C GLN A 50 20.51 4.84 -23.62
N GLY A 51 20.24 5.87 -22.80
CA GLY A 51 19.71 7.15 -23.26
C GLY A 51 18.26 7.09 -23.75
N ILE A 52 17.57 5.96 -23.54
CA ILE A 52 16.17 5.77 -23.92
C ILE A 52 15.31 6.45 -22.86
N ARG A 53 14.68 7.56 -23.26
CA ARG A 53 13.70 8.24 -22.41
C ARG A 53 12.40 7.47 -22.42
N MET A 54 11.75 7.42 -21.27
CA MET A 54 10.37 6.95 -21.20
C MET A 54 9.50 7.96 -21.95
N THR A 55 8.88 7.52 -23.03
CA THR A 55 7.84 8.27 -23.74
C THR A 55 6.50 7.60 -23.43
N GLY A 56 5.63 8.28 -22.71
CA GLY A 56 4.30 7.75 -22.39
C GLY A 56 3.29 8.04 -23.51
N VAL A 57 2.03 7.69 -23.28
CA VAL A 57 0.88 8.23 -24.04
C VAL A 57 0.52 9.65 -23.55
N ALA A 58 1.45 10.32 -22.87
CA ALA A 58 1.21 11.58 -22.19
C ALA A 58 1.39 12.78 -23.14
N THR A 59 0.92 13.95 -22.72
CA THR A 59 1.19 15.20 -23.43
C THR A 59 2.67 15.55 -23.35
N ALA A 60 3.19 16.27 -24.34
CA ALA A 60 4.60 16.68 -24.39
C ALA A 60 5.06 17.45 -23.13
N GLU A 61 4.16 18.23 -22.52
CA GLU A 61 4.41 18.96 -21.27
C GLU A 61 4.66 18.03 -20.08
N ARG A 62 3.86 16.96 -19.94
CA ARG A 62 4.00 15.97 -18.85
C ARG A 62 5.26 15.12 -19.00
N ASP A 63 5.64 14.81 -20.24
CA ASP A 63 6.89 14.11 -20.50
C ASP A 63 8.11 14.97 -20.13
N GLN A 64 8.05 16.28 -20.36
CA GLN A 64 9.09 17.22 -19.92
C GLN A 64 9.18 17.32 -18.40
N GLU A 65 8.06 17.49 -17.71
CA GLU A 65 8.01 17.55 -16.25
C GLU A 65 8.59 16.28 -15.63
N ARG A 66 8.20 15.11 -16.16
CA ARG A 66 8.74 13.82 -15.70
C ARG A 66 10.25 13.72 -15.92
N GLU A 67 10.76 14.13 -17.07
CA GLU A 67 12.20 14.08 -17.33
C GLU A 67 12.97 15.03 -16.42
N GLN A 68 12.43 16.22 -16.14
CA GLN A 68 13.00 17.16 -15.18
C GLN A 68 13.09 16.55 -13.78
N ALA A 69 12.04 15.90 -13.31
CA ALA A 69 12.02 15.23 -12.01
C ALA A 69 12.96 14.02 -11.91
N LEU A 70 13.25 13.37 -13.04
CA LEU A 70 14.17 12.23 -13.12
C LEU A 70 15.62 12.65 -13.38
N ALA A 71 15.88 13.91 -13.75
CA ALA A 71 17.21 14.41 -14.07
C ALA A 71 18.19 14.25 -12.90
N SER A 72 17.71 14.40 -11.66
CA SER A 72 18.49 14.21 -10.43
C SER A 72 18.92 12.77 -10.17
N CYS A 73 18.34 11.78 -10.85
CA CYS A 73 18.72 10.37 -10.69
C CYS A 73 20.12 10.03 -11.26
N GLY A 74 20.71 10.93 -12.05
CA GLY A 74 21.87 10.61 -12.88
C GLY A 74 21.49 9.99 -14.23
N PRO A 75 22.41 9.31 -14.93
CA PRO A 75 23.68 8.78 -14.40
C PRO A 75 24.71 9.85 -14.02
N ASP A 76 25.51 9.58 -12.98
CA ASP A 76 26.68 10.38 -12.62
C ASP A 76 27.86 10.13 -13.57
N ASP A 77 29.01 10.79 -13.34
CA ASP A 77 30.23 10.63 -14.16
C ASP A 77 30.74 9.18 -14.21
N ASN A 78 30.34 8.33 -13.25
CA ASN A 78 30.70 6.92 -13.17
C ASN A 78 29.62 5.99 -13.75
N GLY A 79 28.53 6.53 -14.31
CA GLY A 79 27.42 5.75 -14.84
C GLY A 79 26.49 5.16 -13.76
N LEU A 80 26.56 5.65 -12.52
CA LEU A 80 25.69 5.22 -11.42
C LEU A 80 24.38 6.02 -11.45
N ILE A 81 23.25 5.31 -11.44
CA ILE A 81 21.93 5.89 -11.24
C ILE A 81 21.54 5.77 -9.77
N THR A 82 21.18 6.88 -9.13
CA THR A 82 20.70 6.90 -7.74
C THR A 82 19.20 7.22 -7.69
N VAL A 83 18.40 6.28 -7.23
CA VAL A 83 16.93 6.41 -7.11
C VAL A 83 16.57 6.72 -5.66
N ASP A 84 15.89 7.84 -5.47
CA ASP A 84 15.37 8.31 -4.20
C ASP A 84 13.83 8.29 -4.19
N LEU A 85 13.22 8.51 -3.02
CA LEU A 85 11.77 8.44 -2.81
C LEU A 85 10.99 9.33 -3.80
N GLN A 86 11.46 10.56 -4.02
CA GLN A 86 10.82 11.51 -4.92
C GLN A 86 10.79 11.05 -6.39
N HIS A 87 11.69 10.15 -6.78
CA HIS A 87 11.77 9.65 -8.15
C HIS A 87 10.76 8.52 -8.40
N LEU A 88 10.34 7.79 -7.35
CA LEU A 88 9.49 6.60 -7.47
C LEU A 88 8.14 6.87 -8.18
N PRO A 89 7.40 7.95 -7.90
CA PRO A 89 6.14 8.23 -8.61
C PRO A 89 6.32 8.39 -10.13
N HIS A 90 7.46 8.90 -10.56
CA HIS A 90 7.78 9.10 -11.97
C HIS A 90 8.21 7.81 -12.69
N ILE A 91 8.71 6.82 -11.93
CA ILE A 91 9.18 5.52 -12.45
C ILE A 91 8.07 4.46 -12.38
N LEU A 92 7.40 4.36 -11.24
CA LEU A 92 6.43 3.32 -10.92
C LEU A 92 4.97 3.76 -11.08
N GLY A 93 4.74 5.06 -11.24
CA GLY A 93 3.41 5.65 -11.26
C GLY A 93 2.89 5.99 -9.87
N VAL A 94 1.58 6.24 -9.77
CA VAL A 94 0.92 6.66 -8.54
C VAL A 94 1.19 5.72 -7.37
N GLU A 95 1.22 6.28 -6.16
CA GLU A 95 1.24 5.52 -4.92
C GLU A 95 -0.03 4.67 -4.82
N LEU A 96 0.11 3.43 -4.38
CA LEU A 96 -0.98 2.44 -4.40
C LEU A 96 -1.59 2.21 -3.02
N PHE A 97 -0.79 2.44 -1.98
CA PHE A 97 -1.18 2.18 -0.61
C PHE A 97 -0.87 3.41 0.24
N GLU A 98 -1.85 3.81 1.04
CA GLU A 98 -1.71 4.86 2.03
C GLU A 98 -1.89 4.23 3.42
N PRO A 99 -0.95 4.43 4.35
CA PRO A 99 -1.04 3.86 5.69
C PRO A 99 -2.06 4.63 6.54
N ASP A 100 -3.34 4.39 6.27
CA ASP A 100 -4.42 5.24 6.76
C ASP A 100 -5.20 4.63 7.94
N ILE A 101 -4.48 3.99 8.86
CA ILE A 101 -5.10 3.27 9.98
C ILE A 101 -5.78 4.26 10.95
N ALA A 102 -5.17 5.43 11.17
CA ALA A 102 -5.64 6.41 12.15
C ALA A 102 -6.94 7.10 11.70
N GLU A 103 -7.09 7.46 10.42
CA GLU A 103 -8.29 8.15 9.93
C GLU A 103 -9.52 7.24 9.94
N ARG A 104 -9.31 5.92 9.93
CA ARG A 104 -10.39 4.93 9.94
C ARG A 104 -10.92 4.61 11.34
N LEU A 105 -10.23 5.02 12.41
CA LEU A 105 -10.65 4.76 13.79
C LEU A 105 -11.57 5.88 14.30
N SER A 106 -12.86 5.77 13.96
CA SER A 106 -13.92 6.66 14.42
C SER A 106 -14.88 5.99 15.40
N ILE A 107 -15.79 6.77 16.00
CA ILE A 107 -16.81 6.23 16.93
C ILE A 107 -17.66 5.20 16.18
N GLY A 108 -17.78 4.00 16.76
CA GLY A 108 -18.50 2.89 16.14
C GLY A 108 -17.63 2.03 15.23
N VAL A 109 -16.34 2.32 15.08
CA VAL A 109 -15.40 1.48 14.33
C VAL A 109 -14.40 0.83 15.29
N ALA A 110 -14.23 -0.47 15.17
CA ALA A 110 -13.21 -1.24 15.89
C ALA A 110 -12.27 -1.96 14.92
N MET A 111 -11.00 -2.02 15.26
CA MET A 111 -10.00 -2.75 14.48
C MET A 111 -10.02 -4.23 14.87
N GLY A 112 -10.16 -5.09 13.88
CA GLY A 112 -10.04 -6.54 13.97
C GLY A 112 -8.82 -7.05 13.20
N LEU A 113 -8.37 -8.25 13.56
CA LEU A 113 -7.34 -8.97 12.83
C LEU A 113 -7.99 -10.18 12.16
N SER A 114 -7.72 -10.38 10.88
CA SER A 114 -8.06 -11.60 10.16
C SER A 114 -6.80 -12.32 9.73
N VAL A 115 -6.89 -13.65 9.68
CA VAL A 115 -5.83 -14.49 9.14
C VAL A 115 -6.42 -15.30 8.01
N SER A 116 -5.74 -15.27 6.87
CA SER A 116 -6.08 -16.05 5.68
C SER A 116 -4.87 -16.90 5.27
N SER A 117 -5.06 -17.77 4.27
CA SER A 117 -3.98 -18.56 3.69
C SER A 117 -2.86 -17.74 3.07
N VAL A 118 -3.12 -16.48 2.70
CA VAL A 118 -2.14 -15.57 2.09
C VAL A 118 -1.51 -14.59 3.09
N GLY A 119 -1.93 -14.64 4.36
CA GLY A 119 -1.40 -13.80 5.43
C GLY A 119 -2.47 -13.15 6.29
N GLY A 120 -2.02 -12.33 7.23
CA GLY A 120 -2.88 -11.54 8.11
C GLY A 120 -3.28 -10.20 7.48
N GLN A 121 -4.49 -9.75 7.77
CA GLN A 121 -5.00 -8.44 7.34
C GLN A 121 -5.73 -7.74 8.47
N LEU A 122 -5.69 -6.40 8.46
CA LEU A 122 -6.53 -5.58 9.33
C LEU A 122 -7.94 -5.51 8.76
N LEU A 123 -8.93 -5.72 9.61
CA LEU A 123 -10.34 -5.49 9.29
C LEU A 123 -10.85 -4.33 10.14
N PHE A 124 -11.72 -3.52 9.56
CA PHE A 124 -12.42 -2.46 10.28
C PHE A 124 -13.87 -2.88 10.41
N ILE A 125 -14.30 -3.11 11.66
CA ILE A 125 -15.65 -3.56 12.00
C ILE A 125 -16.44 -2.33 12.39
N GLU A 126 -17.46 -2.02 11.62
CA GLU A 126 -18.28 -0.83 11.81
C GLU A 126 -19.64 -1.18 12.43
N ALA A 127 -20.06 -0.37 13.39
CA ALA A 127 -21.32 -0.48 14.10
C ALA A 127 -21.92 0.92 14.29
N THR A 128 -23.08 1.15 13.66
CA THR A 128 -23.82 2.42 13.76
C THR A 128 -25.15 2.19 14.44
N ARG A 129 -25.55 3.12 15.31
CA ARG A 129 -26.88 3.15 15.93
C ARG A 129 -27.80 4.05 15.12
N THR A 130 -28.93 3.51 14.68
CA THR A 130 -30.02 4.27 14.07
C THR A 130 -31.27 4.26 14.97
N PRO A 131 -32.13 5.29 14.92
CA PRO A 131 -33.42 5.26 15.63
C PRO A 131 -34.28 4.08 15.19
N GLY A 132 -34.90 3.37 16.13
CA GLY A 132 -35.78 2.25 15.81
C GLY A 132 -36.01 1.29 16.99
N HIS A 133 -36.60 0.14 16.69
CA HIS A 133 -37.05 -0.85 17.69
C HIS A 133 -35.95 -1.82 18.17
N GLY A 134 -34.67 -1.42 18.13
CA GLY A 134 -33.57 -2.24 18.67
C GLY A 134 -33.27 -3.53 17.89
N LYS A 135 -33.64 -3.59 16.61
CA LYS A 135 -33.30 -4.69 15.69
C LYS A 135 -31.82 -4.65 15.32
N LEU A 136 -31.14 -5.79 15.40
CA LEU A 136 -29.77 -5.97 14.90
C LEU A 136 -29.82 -6.32 13.41
N THR A 137 -29.06 -5.59 12.59
CA THR A 137 -28.87 -5.88 11.16
C THR A 137 -27.40 -6.13 10.91
N ILE A 138 -27.06 -7.30 10.38
CA ILE A 138 -25.68 -7.74 10.13
C ILE A 138 -25.47 -7.76 8.62
N THR A 139 -24.37 -7.17 8.16
CA THR A 139 -23.97 -7.12 6.74
C THR A 139 -22.53 -7.62 6.57
N GLY A 140 -22.02 -7.69 5.33
CA GLY A 140 -20.63 -8.10 5.06
C GLY A 140 -20.43 -9.61 4.89
N GLN A 141 -21.48 -10.36 4.53
CA GLN A 141 -21.41 -11.81 4.23
C GLN A 141 -20.79 -12.66 5.35
N LEU A 142 -21.11 -12.34 6.60
CA LEU A 142 -20.62 -13.09 7.75
C LEU A 142 -21.17 -14.53 7.75
N GLY A 143 -20.30 -15.50 8.07
CA GLY A 143 -20.70 -16.88 8.29
C GLY A 143 -21.52 -17.05 9.58
N LYS A 144 -22.10 -18.24 9.77
CA LYS A 144 -22.96 -18.55 10.94
C LYS A 144 -22.27 -18.29 12.28
N VAL A 145 -21.02 -18.78 12.42
CA VAL A 145 -20.23 -18.61 13.66
C VAL A 145 -20.01 -17.14 13.99
N MET A 146 -19.73 -16.31 12.98
CA MET A 146 -19.49 -14.89 13.21
C MET A 146 -20.79 -14.13 13.47
N THR A 147 -21.90 -14.54 12.85
CA THR A 147 -23.24 -14.03 13.13
C THR A 147 -23.63 -14.27 14.59
N GLU A 148 -23.43 -15.50 15.09
CA GLU A 148 -23.67 -15.88 16.49
C GLU A 148 -22.77 -15.09 17.46
N SER A 149 -21.51 -14.84 17.08
CA SER A 149 -20.59 -14.02 17.87
C SER A 149 -21.09 -12.57 18.04
N VAL A 150 -21.61 -11.96 16.97
CA VAL A 150 -22.17 -10.59 17.03
C VAL A 150 -23.42 -10.55 17.93
N GLU A 151 -24.31 -11.55 17.82
CA GLU A 151 -25.49 -11.65 18.69
C GLU A 151 -25.11 -11.82 20.17
N THR A 152 -24.10 -12.66 20.44
CA THR A 152 -23.55 -12.89 21.78
C THR A 152 -22.95 -11.61 22.36
N ALA A 153 -22.16 -10.87 21.56
CA ALA A 153 -21.60 -9.59 21.97
C ALA A 153 -22.69 -8.57 22.31
N LEU A 154 -23.75 -8.48 21.50
CA LEU A 154 -24.90 -7.60 21.78
C LEU A 154 -25.63 -8.02 23.06
N SER A 155 -25.81 -9.32 23.29
CA SER A 155 -26.41 -9.86 24.53
C SER A 155 -25.59 -9.47 25.77
N LEU A 156 -24.26 -9.62 25.69
CA LEU A 156 -23.34 -9.21 26.75
C LEU A 156 -23.47 -7.71 27.05
N LEU A 157 -23.47 -6.86 26.01
CA LEU A 157 -23.63 -5.42 26.17
C LEU A 157 -24.95 -5.06 26.84
N ARG A 158 -26.07 -5.69 26.44
CA ARG A 158 -27.40 -5.47 27.04
C ARG A 158 -27.49 -5.90 28.49
N SER A 159 -26.77 -6.96 28.88
CA SER A 159 -26.75 -7.42 30.28
C SER A 159 -25.96 -6.51 31.22
N ARG A 160 -24.89 -5.87 30.71
CA ARG A 160 -23.99 -5.03 31.51
C ARG A 160 -24.40 -3.57 31.51
N PHE A 161 -24.93 -3.08 30.40
CA PHE A 161 -25.44 -1.73 30.29
C PHE A 161 -26.95 -1.81 30.32
N ILE A 162 -27.58 -1.30 31.40
CA ILE A 162 -29.02 -1.20 31.52
C ILE A 162 -29.52 -0.40 30.32
N TRP A 163 -30.06 -1.11 29.32
CA TRP A 163 -30.71 -0.51 28.19
C TRP A 163 -32.02 0.10 28.71
N LYS A 164 -32.00 1.40 29.06
CA LYS A 164 -33.24 2.18 29.15
C LYS A 164 -33.73 2.41 27.72
N ALA A 165 -34.63 1.57 27.26
CA ALA A 165 -35.36 1.82 26.02
C ALA A 165 -36.26 3.05 26.26
N GLY A 166 -35.90 4.19 25.68
CA GLY A 166 -36.74 5.38 25.63
C GLY A 166 -36.55 6.35 26.80
N GLU A 167 -35.71 7.36 26.57
CA GLU A 167 -36.06 8.77 26.74
C GLU A 167 -35.71 9.49 25.43
#